data_AF-A0A3M6D1B6-F1
#
_entry.id   AF-A0A3M6D1B6-F1
#
_cell.length_a   1.000
_cell.length_b   1.000
_cell.length_c   1.000
_cell.angle_alpha   90.00
_cell.angle_beta   90.00
_cell.angle_gamma   90.00
#
_symmetry.space_group_name_H-M   'P 1'
#
loop_
_entity.id
_entity.type
_entity.pdbx_description
1 polymer ?
#
loop_
_entity_poly.entity_id
_entity_poly.type
_entity_poly.pdbx_seq_one_letter_code
_entity_poly.pdbx_strand_id
1 'polypeptide(L)'
;MIPISSRQDTPGPMARTVTDTAIMLTVMSGTDPLDQATDRVATHAVNYVDHLRTEALRGKRLGYPSQTPEGVAMNDDPEFQKVKNSLQSAGATLVPIDAPSIDSTPEFLVLLHDFKRELNAYLETRPGLGVSTLDEIIAFNTASPGVHAYDQDLLIESSNASVDQEDYLSIATNVRNAHRQLIDGLLQQHSLDALIDWSEYSFKSTGAIAGYPGITVPVGLDDKGLPKGLYFLSTAWDEAKLLSYAYALEQALAASATLSRSGISQEG
;
A
#
# COMPACT_ATOMS: atom_id res chain seq x y z
N MET A 1 6.45 -16.59 -5.53
CA MET A 1 6.98 -15.78 -4.41
C MET A 1 7.06 -16.64 -3.17
N ILE A 2 7.95 -16.38 -2.20
CA ILE A 2 7.82 -16.99 -0.86
C ILE A 2 6.63 -16.27 -0.20
N PRO A 3 5.53 -16.97 0.14
CA PRO A 3 4.29 -16.31 0.58
C PRO A 3 4.28 -16.01 2.08
N ILE A 4 3.43 -15.06 2.46
CA ILE A 4 2.90 -14.87 3.81
C ILE A 4 1.39 -15.13 3.79
N SER A 5 0.65 -14.44 2.92
CA SER A 5 -0.79 -14.67 2.76
C SER A 5 -1.24 -14.30 1.36
N SER A 6 -1.65 -15.29 0.57
CA SER A 6 -2.26 -15.11 -0.75
C SER A 6 -3.51 -14.22 -0.76
N ARG A 7 -4.08 -13.90 0.40
CA ARG A 7 -5.20 -12.97 0.53
C ARG A 7 -4.79 -11.52 0.38
N GLN A 8 -3.54 -11.19 0.71
CA GLN A 8 -2.99 -9.84 0.77
C GLN A 8 -1.69 -9.65 -0.03
N ASP A 9 -0.90 -10.71 -0.18
CA ASP A 9 0.37 -10.70 -0.89
C ASP A 9 0.19 -10.23 -2.33
N THR A 10 1.03 -9.29 -2.73
CA THR A 10 1.12 -8.82 -4.10
C THR A 10 2.52 -8.26 -4.38
N PRO A 11 3.16 -8.59 -5.51
CA PRO A 11 4.38 -7.91 -5.92
C PRO A 11 4.04 -6.50 -6.42
N GLY A 12 4.68 -5.49 -5.86
CA GLY A 12 4.56 -4.10 -6.30
C GLY A 12 5.87 -3.55 -6.85
N PRO A 13 5.86 -2.70 -7.89
CA PRO A 13 7.05 -2.01 -8.36
C PRO A 13 7.51 -0.93 -7.37
N MET A 14 8.83 -0.79 -7.24
CA MET A 14 9.48 0.31 -6.52
C MET A 14 10.47 1.00 -7.45
N ALA A 15 10.31 2.30 -7.65
CA ALA A 15 11.19 3.08 -8.49
C ALA A 15 11.37 4.51 -7.96
N ARG A 16 12.29 5.27 -8.57
CA ARG A 16 12.53 6.67 -8.21
C ARG A 16 11.51 7.63 -8.80
N THR A 17 10.79 7.21 -9.84
CA THR A 17 9.77 8.02 -10.51
C THR A 17 8.49 7.24 -10.70
N VAL A 18 7.35 7.94 -10.71
CA VAL A 18 6.04 7.33 -11.01
C VAL A 18 6.02 6.77 -12.44
N THR A 19 6.76 7.38 -13.36
CA THR A 19 6.91 6.87 -14.73
C THR A 19 7.55 5.48 -14.75
N ASP A 20 8.68 5.31 -14.04
CA ASP A 20 9.36 4.02 -13.95
C ASP A 20 8.48 2.96 -13.24
N THR A 21 7.75 3.37 -12.20
CA THR A 21 6.76 2.52 -11.51
C THR A 21 5.67 2.03 -12.49
N ALA A 22 5.15 2.91 -13.35
CA ALA A 22 4.14 2.57 -14.35
C ALA A 22 4.68 1.64 -15.45
N ILE A 23 5.93 1.85 -15.90
CA ILE A 23 6.61 0.96 -16.86
C ILE A 23 6.72 -0.44 -16.26
N MET A 24 7.20 -0.54 -15.02
CA MET A 24 7.34 -1.83 -14.34
C MET A 24 5.97 -2.50 -14.13
N LEU A 25 4.95 -1.77 -13.65
CA LEU A 25 3.62 -2.33 -13.44
C LEU A 25 3.01 -2.86 -14.74
N THR A 26 3.26 -2.20 -15.87
CA THR A 26 2.81 -2.64 -17.20
C THR A 26 3.37 -4.00 -17.58
N VAL A 27 4.63 -4.27 -17.24
CA VAL A 27 5.28 -5.56 -17.52
C VAL A 27 4.91 -6.63 -16.49
N MET A 28 4.70 -6.24 -15.23
CA MET A 28 4.37 -7.15 -14.13
C MET A 28 2.92 -7.61 -14.13
N SER A 29 1.99 -6.82 -14.68
CA SER A 29 0.56 -7.11 -14.64
C SER A 29 0.16 -8.14 -15.69
N GLY A 30 -0.63 -9.13 -15.29
CA GLY A 30 -1.13 -10.16 -16.19
C GLY A 30 -1.97 -11.20 -15.47
N THR A 31 -2.41 -12.19 -16.25
CA THR A 31 -3.04 -13.41 -15.73
C THR A 31 -2.00 -14.51 -15.64
N ASP A 32 -2.07 -15.33 -14.59
CA ASP A 32 -1.24 -16.50 -14.38
C ASP A 32 -2.14 -17.68 -13.99
N PRO A 33 -2.22 -18.76 -14.79
CA PRO A 33 -3.03 -19.94 -14.45
C PRO A 33 -2.58 -20.65 -13.15
N LEU A 34 -1.39 -20.34 -12.63
CA LEU A 34 -0.89 -20.83 -11.35
C LEU A 34 -1.29 -19.95 -10.16
N ASP A 35 -1.91 -18.79 -10.41
CA ASP A 35 -2.41 -17.87 -9.39
C ASP A 35 -3.86 -17.45 -9.68
N GLN A 36 -4.80 -18.13 -9.00
CA GLN A 36 -6.23 -17.89 -9.12
C GLN A 36 -6.64 -16.44 -8.75
N ALA A 37 -5.84 -15.70 -7.98
CA ALA A 37 -6.14 -14.30 -7.68
C ALA A 37 -6.14 -13.43 -8.95
N THR A 38 -5.38 -13.82 -9.97
CA THR A 38 -5.25 -13.09 -11.24
C THR A 38 -6.42 -13.31 -12.19
N ASP A 39 -7.27 -14.33 -11.98
CA ASP A 39 -8.48 -14.59 -12.78
C ASP A 39 -9.49 -13.44 -12.74
N ARG A 40 -9.38 -12.57 -11.73
CA ARG A 40 -10.30 -11.45 -11.48
C ARG A 40 -9.99 -10.21 -12.32
N VAL A 41 -8.85 -10.17 -13.01
CA VAL A 41 -8.42 -9.02 -13.81
C VAL A 41 -9.23 -8.94 -15.11
N ALA A 42 -9.50 -7.72 -15.58
CA ALA A 42 -10.05 -7.52 -16.91
C ALA A 42 -9.17 -8.19 -17.96
N THR A 43 -9.75 -8.86 -18.96
CA THR A 43 -9.04 -9.68 -19.96
C THR A 43 -8.06 -8.92 -20.87
N HIS A 44 -7.92 -7.60 -20.69
CA HIS A 44 -7.08 -6.74 -21.54
C HIS A 44 -5.88 -6.23 -20.76
N ALA A 45 -4.70 -6.37 -21.36
CA ALA A 45 -3.48 -5.75 -20.86
C ALA A 45 -3.63 -4.22 -20.79
N VAL A 46 -3.26 -3.63 -19.66
CA VAL A 46 -3.25 -2.19 -19.45
C VAL A 46 -1.81 -1.68 -19.57
N ASN A 47 -1.57 -0.75 -20.48
CA ASN A 47 -0.31 -0.01 -20.51
C ASN A 47 -0.43 1.23 -19.61
N TYR A 48 0.05 1.14 -18.38
CA TYR A 48 -0.11 2.20 -17.39
C TYR A 48 0.60 3.49 -17.75
N VAL A 49 1.64 3.43 -18.60
CA VAL A 49 2.33 4.62 -19.11
C VAL A 49 1.39 5.50 -19.93
N ASP A 50 0.47 4.88 -20.67
CA ASP A 50 -0.51 5.60 -21.50
C ASP A 50 -1.53 6.39 -20.68
N HIS A 51 -1.59 6.19 -19.35
CA HIS A 51 -2.50 6.87 -18.44
C HIS A 51 -1.87 8.03 -17.68
N LEU A 52 -0.54 8.23 -17.76
CA LEU A 52 0.14 9.31 -17.05
C LEU A 52 -0.22 10.67 -17.65
N ARG A 53 -0.83 11.55 -16.85
CA ARG A 53 -1.26 12.90 -17.27
C ARG A 53 -0.87 13.93 -16.22
N THR A 54 -0.26 15.03 -16.64
CA THR A 54 0.12 16.13 -15.74
C THR A 54 -1.09 16.83 -15.11
N GLU A 55 -2.22 16.78 -15.80
CA GLU A 55 -3.49 17.41 -15.45
C GLU A 55 -4.47 16.45 -14.77
N ALA A 56 -4.02 15.23 -14.42
CA ALA A 56 -4.87 14.18 -13.87
C ALA A 56 -5.63 14.60 -12.60
N LEU A 57 -5.06 15.53 -11.83
CA LEU A 57 -5.64 16.07 -10.59
C LEU A 57 -6.72 17.13 -10.82
N ARG A 58 -6.87 17.66 -12.04
CA ARG A 58 -7.83 18.74 -12.32
C ARG A 58 -9.27 18.27 -12.08
N GLY A 59 -9.95 18.93 -11.14
CA GLY A 59 -11.32 18.63 -10.76
C GLY A 59 -11.47 17.37 -9.91
N LYS A 60 -10.37 16.75 -9.48
CA LYS A 60 -10.38 15.56 -8.65
C LYS A 60 -10.59 15.88 -7.18
N ARG A 61 -11.30 15.00 -6.48
CA ARG A 61 -11.60 15.14 -5.05
C ARG A 61 -10.79 14.12 -4.27
N LEU A 62 -9.85 14.60 -3.46
CA LEU A 62 -8.97 13.76 -2.65
C LEU A 62 -9.35 13.90 -1.18
N GLY A 63 -9.75 12.79 -0.56
CA GLY A 63 -10.10 12.76 0.87
C GLY A 63 -8.86 12.54 1.73
N TYR A 64 -8.76 13.23 2.87
CA TYR A 64 -7.67 13.00 3.84
C TYR A 64 -8.19 12.99 5.28
N PRO A 65 -7.61 12.18 6.19
CA PRO A 65 -8.00 12.19 7.59
C PRO A 65 -7.85 13.60 8.18
N SER A 66 -8.92 14.12 8.77
CA SER A 66 -8.91 15.45 9.39
C SER A 66 -8.00 15.51 10.63
N GLN A 67 -7.72 14.36 11.25
CA GLN A 67 -6.85 14.18 12.39
C GLN A 67 -5.92 12.97 12.17
N THR A 68 -4.78 12.97 12.85
CA THR A 68 -3.94 11.78 13.03
C THR A 68 -4.63 10.76 13.93
N PRO A 69 -4.17 9.50 13.97
CA PRO A 69 -4.65 8.51 14.94
C PRO A 69 -4.59 8.98 16.41
N GLU A 70 -3.64 9.87 16.73
CA GLU A 70 -3.46 10.45 18.06
C GLU A 70 -4.38 11.66 18.33
N GLY A 71 -5.25 12.03 17.39
CA GLY A 71 -6.21 13.13 17.53
C GLY A 71 -5.64 14.52 17.22
N VAL A 72 -4.42 14.61 16.68
CA VAL A 72 -3.81 15.89 16.27
C VAL A 72 -4.41 16.33 14.94
N ALA A 73 -4.88 17.58 14.86
CA ALA A 73 -5.48 18.12 13.65
C ALA A 73 -4.47 18.16 12.49
N MET A 74 -4.81 17.49 11.39
CA MET A 74 -3.94 17.40 10.21
C MET A 74 -3.75 18.76 9.53
N ASN A 75 -4.74 19.64 9.66
CA ASN A 75 -4.67 20.98 9.09
C ASN A 75 -3.67 21.92 9.79
N ASP A 76 -3.20 21.56 10.98
CA ASP A 76 -2.23 22.37 11.72
C ASP A 76 -0.77 22.00 11.34
N ASP A 77 -0.57 20.92 10.58
CA ASP A 77 0.76 20.51 10.10
C ASP A 77 1.22 21.43 8.94
N PRO A 78 2.30 22.21 9.13
CA PRO A 78 2.78 23.16 8.13
C PRO A 78 3.39 22.48 6.89
N GLU A 79 3.97 21.29 7.04
CA GLU A 79 4.53 20.54 5.90
C GLU A 79 3.41 19.93 5.08
N PHE A 80 2.37 19.41 5.72
CA PHE A 80 1.17 18.96 5.00
C PHE A 80 0.48 20.10 4.26
N GLN A 81 0.45 21.32 4.81
CA GLN A 81 -0.09 22.49 4.07
C GLN A 81 0.65 22.74 2.75
N LYS A 82 1.98 22.57 2.70
CA LYS A 82 2.75 22.73 1.46
C LYS A 82 2.35 21.69 0.41
N VAL A 83 2.13 20.45 0.83
CA VAL A 83 1.66 19.36 -0.05
C VAL A 83 0.23 19.63 -0.53
N LYS A 84 -0.67 20.05 0.36
CA LYS A 84 -2.04 20.46 0.00
C LYS A 84 -2.04 21.58 -1.02
N ASN A 85 -1.22 22.60 -0.83
CA ASN A 85 -1.09 23.71 -1.78
C ASN A 85 -0.65 23.23 -3.17
N SER A 86 0.26 22.24 -3.22
CA SER A 86 0.72 21.65 -4.49
C SER A 86 -0.41 20.88 -5.19
N LEU A 87 -1.17 20.07 -4.44
CA LEU A 87 -2.33 19.34 -4.96
C LEU A 87 -3.45 20.29 -5.44
N GLN A 88 -3.73 21.35 -4.68
CA GLN A 88 -4.73 22.36 -5.03
C GLN A 88 -4.30 23.16 -6.27
N SER A 89 -3.02 23.52 -6.38
CA SER A 89 -2.47 24.20 -7.55
C SER A 89 -2.53 23.32 -8.81
N ALA A 90 -2.42 22.00 -8.65
CA ALA A 90 -2.66 21.02 -9.71
C ALA A 90 -4.16 20.83 -10.05
N GLY A 91 -5.06 21.48 -9.32
CA GLY A 91 -6.50 21.52 -9.58
C GLY A 91 -7.34 20.52 -8.78
N ALA A 92 -6.76 19.86 -7.76
CA ALA A 92 -7.51 18.98 -6.88
C ALA A 92 -8.27 19.75 -5.79
N THR A 93 -9.43 19.22 -5.41
CA THR A 93 -10.18 19.60 -4.22
C THR A 93 -9.82 18.66 -3.07
N LEU A 94 -9.36 19.22 -1.96
CA LEU A 94 -8.90 18.47 -0.80
C LEU A 94 -10.04 18.46 0.23
N VAL A 95 -10.50 17.28 0.59
CA VAL A 95 -11.69 17.09 1.45
C VAL A 95 -11.23 16.48 2.76
N PRO A 96 -11.25 17.23 3.89
CA PRO A 96 -11.04 16.61 5.19
C PRO A 96 -12.21 15.65 5.46
N ILE A 97 -11.88 14.44 5.88
CA ILE A 97 -12.86 13.39 6.22
C ILE A 97 -12.66 12.91 7.65
N ASP A 98 -13.75 12.42 8.22
CA ASP A 98 -13.68 11.56 9.40
C ASP A 98 -13.27 10.16 8.92
N ALA A 99 -12.10 9.70 9.36
CA ALA A 99 -11.52 8.43 8.97
C ALA A 99 -11.53 7.52 10.21
N PRO A 100 -12.62 6.79 10.48
CA PRO A 100 -12.74 6.02 11.69
C PRO A 100 -11.69 4.90 11.73
N SER A 101 -11.17 4.64 12.93
CA SER A 101 -10.38 3.44 13.17
C SER A 101 -11.25 2.19 12.96
N ILE A 102 -10.69 1.18 12.32
CA ILE A 102 -11.31 -0.11 12.09
C ILE A 102 -10.53 -1.19 12.83
N ASP A 103 -11.22 -2.18 13.37
CA ASP A 103 -10.56 -3.29 14.05
C ASP A 103 -9.86 -4.21 13.04
N SER A 104 -8.55 -4.08 12.98
CA SER A 104 -7.66 -4.93 12.19
C SER A 104 -7.10 -6.10 13.00
N THR A 105 -7.39 -6.20 14.30
CA THR A 105 -6.87 -7.27 15.18
C THR A 105 -7.06 -8.69 14.61
N PRO A 106 -8.21 -9.03 13.99
CA PRO A 106 -8.40 -10.36 13.41
C PRO A 106 -7.45 -10.71 12.25
N GLU A 107 -6.83 -9.71 11.61
CA GLU A 107 -5.85 -9.91 10.53
C GLU A 107 -4.68 -10.78 10.97
N PHE A 108 -4.17 -10.57 12.19
CA PHE A 108 -2.97 -11.25 12.66
C PHE A 108 -3.17 -12.77 12.71
N LEU A 109 -4.33 -13.23 13.18
CA LEU A 109 -4.72 -14.64 13.16
C LEU A 109 -4.74 -15.20 11.73
N VAL A 110 -5.28 -14.43 10.77
CA VAL A 110 -5.34 -14.81 9.36
C VAL A 110 -3.94 -14.99 8.78
N LEU A 111 -3.03 -14.04 9.06
CA LEU A 111 -1.64 -14.10 8.60
C LEU A 111 -0.88 -15.30 9.20
N LEU A 112 -1.02 -15.57 10.50
CA LEU A 112 -0.38 -16.72 11.14
C LEU A 112 -0.83 -18.04 10.53
N HIS A 113 -2.14 -18.19 10.27
CA HIS A 113 -2.69 -19.40 9.67
C HIS A 113 -2.29 -19.54 8.19
N ASP A 114 -2.37 -18.45 7.42
CA ASP A 114 -1.98 -18.44 6.01
C ASP A 114 -0.50 -18.76 5.83
N PHE A 115 0.38 -18.15 6.63
CA PHE A 115 1.82 -18.31 6.49
C PHE A 115 2.26 -19.77 6.66
N LYS A 116 1.80 -20.45 7.72
CA LYS A 116 2.11 -21.88 7.92
C LYS A 116 1.65 -22.73 6.73
N ARG A 117 0.39 -22.57 6.33
CA ARG A 117 -0.21 -23.35 5.23
C ARG A 117 0.55 -23.11 3.92
N GLU A 118 0.75 -21.86 3.56
CA GLU A 118 1.24 -21.46 2.25
C GLU A 118 2.76 -21.59 2.12
N LEU A 119 3.52 -21.37 3.20
CA LEU A 119 4.95 -21.64 3.20
C LEU A 119 5.23 -23.13 3.01
N ASN A 120 4.51 -24.01 3.72
CA ASN A 120 4.67 -25.46 3.53
C ASN A 120 4.33 -25.88 2.10
N ALA A 121 3.19 -25.42 1.56
CA ALA A 121 2.83 -25.68 0.16
C ALA A 121 3.88 -25.13 -0.83
N TYR A 122 4.47 -23.95 -0.56
CA TYR A 122 5.55 -23.41 -1.36
C TYR A 122 6.80 -24.32 -1.32
N LEU A 123 7.22 -24.77 -0.13
CA LEU A 123 8.42 -25.60 0.06
C LEU A 123 8.29 -26.97 -0.62
N GLU A 124 7.09 -27.56 -0.64
CA GLU A 124 6.82 -28.80 -1.38
C GLU A 124 7.15 -28.68 -2.88
N THR A 125 7.07 -27.47 -3.45
CA THR A 125 7.41 -27.21 -4.85
C THR A 125 8.89 -26.89 -5.10
N ARG A 126 9.76 -26.99 -4.08
CA ARG A 126 11.18 -26.60 -4.16
C ARG A 126 12.12 -27.79 -3.90
N PRO A 127 12.60 -28.47 -4.94
CA PRO A 127 13.56 -29.55 -4.78
C PRO A 127 14.94 -29.02 -4.38
N GLY A 128 15.67 -29.79 -3.58
CA GLY A 128 17.07 -29.52 -3.22
C GLY A 128 17.28 -28.57 -2.03
N LEU A 129 16.21 -28.15 -1.35
CA LEU A 129 16.30 -27.44 -0.08
C LEU A 129 16.61 -28.42 1.06
N GLY A 130 17.33 -27.95 2.08
CA GLY A 130 17.61 -28.72 3.30
C GLY A 130 16.46 -28.71 4.32
N VAL A 131 15.36 -28.05 3.99
CA VAL A 131 14.13 -27.93 4.81
C VAL A 131 12.91 -27.97 3.89
N SER A 132 11.83 -28.58 4.35
CA SER A 132 10.59 -28.81 3.60
C SER A 132 9.35 -28.28 4.31
N THR A 133 9.48 -27.84 5.57
CA THR A 133 8.37 -27.31 6.37
C THR A 133 8.80 -26.13 7.25
N LEU A 134 7.84 -25.34 7.72
CA LEU A 134 8.04 -24.31 8.73
C LEU A 134 8.68 -24.89 10.01
N ASP A 135 8.27 -26.09 10.43
CA ASP A 135 8.83 -26.75 11.62
C ASP A 135 10.31 -27.10 11.44
N GLU A 136 10.69 -27.55 10.25
CA GLU A 136 12.10 -27.81 9.91
C GLU A 136 12.92 -26.53 9.84
N ILE A 137 12.34 -25.41 9.38
CA ILE A 137 12.98 -24.09 9.46
C ILE A 137 13.23 -23.69 10.92
N ILE A 138 12.24 -23.87 11.80
CA ILE A 138 12.37 -23.57 13.23
C ILE A 138 13.45 -24.43 13.89
N ALA A 139 13.47 -25.72 13.58
CA ALA A 139 14.48 -26.66 14.06
C ALA A 139 15.89 -26.28 13.55
N PHE A 140 16.00 -25.89 12.27
CA PHE A 140 17.25 -25.42 11.69
C PHE A 140 17.78 -24.18 12.41
N ASN A 141 16.93 -23.17 12.62
CA ASN A 141 17.30 -21.94 13.34
C ASN A 141 17.72 -22.25 14.78
N THR A 142 17.03 -23.18 15.45
CA THR A 142 17.37 -23.60 16.82
C THR A 142 18.74 -24.29 16.89
N ALA A 143 19.06 -25.14 15.90
CA ALA A 143 20.35 -25.80 15.81
C ALA A 143 21.48 -24.87 15.34
N SER A 144 21.13 -23.77 14.68
CA SER A 144 22.06 -22.82 14.04
C SER A 144 21.67 -21.35 14.33
N PRO A 145 21.70 -20.89 15.60
CA PRO A 145 21.15 -19.58 16.00
C PRO A 145 21.85 -18.35 15.39
N GLY A 146 22.89 -18.53 14.56
CA GLY A 146 23.66 -17.44 14.00
C GLY A 146 24.39 -16.61 15.07
N VAL A 147 25.11 -15.57 14.63
CA VAL A 147 25.87 -14.70 15.55
C VAL A 147 24.95 -13.78 16.36
N HIS A 148 23.79 -13.45 15.81
CA HIS A 148 22.86 -12.49 16.39
C HIS A 148 21.69 -13.13 17.15
N ALA A 149 21.50 -14.46 17.06
CA ALA A 149 20.41 -15.17 17.73
C ALA A 149 19.04 -14.49 17.51
N TYR A 150 18.72 -14.19 16.24
CA TYR A 150 17.46 -13.54 15.91
C TYR A 150 16.28 -14.37 16.44
N ASP A 151 15.35 -13.66 17.04
CA ASP A 151 14.09 -14.21 17.53
C ASP A 151 13.26 -14.78 16.36
N GLN A 152 12.60 -15.91 16.61
CA GLN A 152 11.71 -16.59 15.68
C GLN A 152 10.32 -16.87 16.28
N ASP A 153 9.92 -16.12 17.31
CA ASP A 153 8.65 -16.26 17.99
C ASP A 153 7.45 -16.26 17.03
N LEU A 154 7.45 -15.44 15.97
CA LEU A 154 6.39 -15.44 14.95
C LEU A 154 6.36 -16.72 14.10
N LEU A 155 7.52 -17.34 13.82
CA LEU A 155 7.55 -18.65 13.14
C LEU A 155 6.94 -19.71 14.04
N ILE A 156 7.28 -19.70 15.33
CA ILE A 156 6.78 -20.63 16.33
C ILE A 156 5.28 -20.42 16.55
N GLU A 157 4.82 -19.17 16.65
CA GLU A 157 3.40 -18.83 16.81
C GLU A 157 2.60 -19.27 15.59
N SER A 158 3.09 -19.02 14.37
CA SER A 158 2.45 -19.49 13.14
C SER A 158 2.43 -21.02 13.05
N SER A 159 3.52 -21.70 13.41
CA SER A 159 3.57 -23.17 13.49
C SER A 159 2.53 -23.71 14.48
N ASN A 160 2.34 -23.06 15.63
CA ASN A 160 1.36 -23.46 16.64
C ASN A 160 -0.06 -23.01 16.34
N ALA A 161 -0.27 -22.10 15.37
CA ALA A 161 -1.58 -21.60 15.02
C ALA A 161 -2.48 -22.76 14.55
N SER A 162 -3.58 -22.94 15.26
CA SER A 162 -4.62 -23.92 14.97
C SER A 162 -5.96 -23.23 15.13
N VAL A 163 -6.67 -23.07 14.03
CA VAL A 163 -8.01 -22.47 13.97
C VAL A 163 -8.89 -23.39 13.13
N ASP A 164 -10.15 -23.52 13.52
CA ASP A 164 -11.12 -24.27 12.72
C ASP A 164 -11.25 -23.64 11.32
N GLN A 165 -11.39 -24.46 10.29
CA GLN A 165 -11.39 -24.01 8.91
C GLN A 165 -12.59 -23.08 8.61
N GLU A 166 -13.77 -23.35 9.17
CA GLU A 166 -14.96 -22.53 8.98
C GLU A 166 -14.81 -21.17 9.69
N ASP A 167 -14.34 -21.20 10.94
CA ASP A 167 -14.06 -19.99 11.72
C ASP A 167 -13.01 -19.10 11.03
N TYR A 168 -11.90 -19.70 10.57
CA TYR A 168 -10.86 -19.00 9.83
C TYR A 168 -11.41 -18.33 8.56
N LEU A 169 -12.20 -19.05 7.76
CA LEU A 169 -12.76 -18.49 6.52
C LEU A 169 -13.72 -17.34 6.81
N SER A 170 -14.52 -17.46 7.87
CA SER A 170 -15.41 -16.39 8.33
C SER A 170 -14.62 -15.16 8.75
N ILE A 171 -13.61 -15.32 9.60
CA ILE A 171 -12.74 -14.23 10.09
C ILE A 171 -12.04 -13.53 8.91
N ALA A 172 -11.40 -14.30 8.03
CA ALA A 172 -10.69 -13.76 6.87
C ALA A 172 -11.62 -13.00 5.91
N THR A 173 -12.85 -13.47 5.73
CA THR A 173 -13.85 -12.80 4.88
C THR A 173 -14.37 -11.52 5.53
N ASN A 174 -14.70 -11.58 6.81
CA ASN A 174 -15.29 -10.45 7.55
C ASN A 174 -14.31 -9.30 7.69
N VAL A 175 -13.05 -9.58 8.08
CA VAL A 175 -12.02 -8.55 8.21
C VAL A 175 -11.80 -7.85 6.86
N ARG A 176 -11.63 -8.60 5.77
CA ARG A 176 -11.45 -8.03 4.43
C ARG A 176 -12.65 -7.19 3.99
N ASN A 177 -13.86 -7.69 4.18
CA ASN A 177 -15.08 -6.98 3.77
C ASN A 177 -15.29 -5.70 4.56
N ALA A 178 -15.00 -5.69 5.86
CA ALA A 178 -15.12 -4.49 6.69
C ALA A 178 -14.16 -3.38 6.21
N HIS A 179 -12.92 -3.71 5.88
CA HIS A 179 -11.94 -2.73 5.38
C HIS A 179 -12.31 -2.21 3.97
N ARG A 180 -12.84 -3.07 3.09
CA ARG A 180 -13.39 -2.64 1.79
C ARG A 180 -14.56 -1.68 1.96
N GLN A 181 -15.52 -2.04 2.83
CA GLN A 181 -16.68 -1.20 3.12
C GLN A 181 -16.29 0.17 3.67
N LEU A 182 -15.25 0.23 4.52
CA LEU A 182 -14.71 1.51 4.99
C LEU A 182 -14.17 2.35 3.84
N ILE A 183 -13.27 1.81 3.01
CA ILE A 183 -12.67 2.56 1.89
C ILE A 183 -13.73 3.00 0.90
N ASP A 184 -14.54 2.06 0.40
CA ASP A 184 -15.56 2.34 -0.61
C ASP A 184 -16.65 3.28 -0.07
N GLY A 185 -17.01 3.14 1.22
CA GLY A 185 -17.94 4.01 1.92
C GLY A 185 -17.43 5.44 2.01
N LEU A 186 -16.17 5.65 2.39
CA LEU A 186 -15.56 6.99 2.43
C LEU A 186 -15.49 7.63 1.05
N LEU A 187 -15.09 6.86 0.03
CA LEU A 187 -15.06 7.32 -1.36
C LEU A 187 -16.46 7.77 -1.83
N GLN A 188 -17.49 6.95 -1.58
CA GLN A 188 -18.85 7.25 -1.99
C GLN A 188 -19.46 8.41 -1.21
N GLN A 189 -19.39 8.38 0.12
CA GLN A 189 -20.01 9.36 1.02
C GLN A 189 -19.54 10.78 0.73
N HIS A 190 -18.25 10.96 0.41
CA HIS A 190 -17.65 12.26 0.16
C HIS A 190 -17.45 12.58 -1.32
N SER A 191 -17.90 11.69 -2.21
CA SER A 191 -17.73 11.78 -3.67
C SER A 191 -16.25 12.00 -4.04
N LEU A 192 -15.38 11.11 -3.57
CA LEU A 192 -13.93 11.20 -3.74
C LEU A 192 -13.46 10.34 -4.91
N ASP A 193 -12.39 10.79 -5.57
CA ASP A 193 -11.67 10.02 -6.58
C ASP A 193 -10.57 9.15 -5.98
N ALA A 194 -10.03 9.52 -4.81
CA ALA A 194 -9.03 8.76 -4.06
C ALA A 194 -8.93 9.28 -2.61
N LEU A 195 -8.33 8.47 -1.74
CA LEU A 195 -7.88 8.85 -0.41
C LEU A 195 -6.38 9.18 -0.45
N ILE A 196 -5.97 10.15 0.36
CA ILE A 196 -4.56 10.46 0.62
C ILE A 196 -4.29 10.43 2.12
N ASP A 197 -3.10 9.98 2.50
CA ASP A 197 -2.68 9.86 3.89
C ASP A 197 -1.26 10.43 4.09
N TRP A 198 -1.20 11.55 4.79
CA TRP A 198 0.04 12.21 5.22
C TRP A 198 0.68 11.54 6.43
N SER A 199 -0.13 10.95 7.31
CA SER A 199 0.37 10.22 8.47
C SER A 199 1.03 8.91 8.06
N GLU A 200 0.58 8.34 6.94
CA GLU A 200 0.89 6.98 6.47
C GLU A 200 0.35 5.86 7.38
N TYR A 201 -0.48 6.18 8.38
CA TYR A 201 -1.03 5.22 9.34
C TYR A 201 -2.51 4.93 9.13
N SER A 202 -3.31 5.94 8.81
CA SER A 202 -4.77 5.83 8.73
C SER A 202 -5.25 4.82 7.68
N PHE A 203 -4.55 4.70 6.56
CA PHE A 203 -5.05 3.92 5.42
C PHE A 203 -4.16 2.79 4.91
N LYS A 204 -2.89 2.69 5.34
CA LYS A 204 -1.99 1.66 4.78
C LYS A 204 -2.42 0.23 5.10
N SER A 205 -2.61 -0.09 6.39
CA SER A 205 -3.10 -1.42 6.79
C SER A 205 -4.50 -1.68 6.22
N THR A 206 -5.37 -0.67 6.24
CA THR A 206 -6.71 -0.75 5.67
C THR A 206 -6.70 -1.13 4.19
N GLY A 207 -5.84 -0.50 3.40
CA GLY A 207 -5.67 -0.81 1.98
C GLY A 207 -5.12 -2.22 1.74
N ALA A 208 -4.13 -2.65 2.54
CA ALA A 208 -3.54 -3.98 2.47
C ALA A 208 -4.57 -5.08 2.74
N ILE A 209 -5.32 -4.97 3.85
CA ILE A 209 -6.35 -5.94 4.25
C ILE A 209 -7.48 -6.00 3.23
N ALA A 210 -7.88 -4.85 2.67
CA ALA A 210 -8.88 -4.80 1.60
C ALA A 210 -8.38 -5.47 0.30
N GLY A 211 -7.07 -5.48 0.09
CA GLY A 211 -6.39 -5.84 -1.16
C GLY A 211 -6.66 -4.81 -2.25
N TYR A 212 -6.57 -3.53 -1.90
CA TYR A 212 -6.81 -2.39 -2.77
C TYR A 212 -5.50 -1.67 -3.13
N PRO A 213 -5.44 -0.99 -4.29
CA PRO A 213 -4.21 -0.40 -4.78
C PRO A 213 -3.81 0.83 -3.96
N GLY A 214 -2.53 0.87 -3.58
CA GLY A 214 -1.91 2.02 -2.94
C GLY A 214 -0.58 2.39 -3.57
N ILE A 215 -0.23 3.67 -3.54
CA ILE A 215 1.08 4.19 -4.00
C ILE A 215 1.56 5.30 -3.07
N THR A 216 2.83 5.25 -2.68
CA THR A 216 3.47 6.36 -1.96
C THR A 216 4.36 7.14 -2.92
N VAL A 217 4.20 8.47 -2.93
CA VAL A 217 5.04 9.40 -3.69
C VAL A 217 5.91 10.21 -2.73
N PRO A 218 7.22 10.36 -2.95
CA PRO A 218 8.05 11.28 -2.17
C PRO A 218 7.59 12.73 -2.34
N VAL A 219 7.39 13.44 -1.23
CA VAL A 219 6.89 14.82 -1.23
C VAL A 219 7.82 15.81 -0.53
N GLY A 220 8.95 15.33 -0.02
CA GLY A 220 9.98 16.17 0.58
C GLY A 220 10.73 15.46 1.68
N LEU A 221 11.31 16.28 2.57
CA LEU A 221 11.94 15.84 3.80
C LEU A 221 11.16 16.40 4.99
N ASP A 222 11.16 15.69 6.12
CA ASP A 222 10.69 16.22 7.39
C ASP A 222 11.70 17.19 8.03
N ASP A 223 11.37 17.71 9.22
CA ASP A 223 12.20 18.63 10.00
C ASP A 223 13.56 18.04 10.42
N LYS A 224 13.71 16.71 10.37
CA LYS A 224 14.93 15.97 10.66
C LYS A 224 15.71 15.59 9.41
N GLY A 225 15.22 15.96 8.22
CA GLY A 225 15.85 15.64 6.95
C GLY A 225 15.57 14.21 6.47
N LEU A 226 14.58 13.51 7.03
CA LEU A 226 14.19 12.18 6.60
C LEU A 226 13.17 12.24 5.46
N PRO A 227 13.22 11.32 4.47
CA PRO A 227 12.24 11.28 3.39
C PRO A 227 10.81 11.15 3.90
N LYS A 228 9.92 11.98 3.38
CA LYS A 228 8.48 11.93 3.65
C LYS A 228 7.69 11.60 2.39
N GLY A 229 6.74 10.69 2.52
CA GLY A 229 5.82 10.29 1.45
C GLY A 229 4.41 10.81 1.66
N LEU A 230 3.66 10.88 0.56
CA LEU A 230 2.19 10.95 0.59
C LEU A 230 1.66 9.64 0.03
N TYR A 231 0.89 8.90 0.84
CA TYR A 231 0.24 7.67 0.42
C TYR A 231 -1.10 7.98 -0.25
N PHE A 232 -1.33 7.43 -1.44
CA PHE A 232 -2.61 7.43 -2.13
C PHE A 232 -3.22 6.03 -2.06
N LEU A 233 -4.55 5.96 -1.91
CA LEU A 233 -5.34 4.73 -1.90
C LEU A 233 -6.64 4.94 -2.69
N SER A 234 -7.07 3.94 -3.45
CA SER A 234 -8.39 3.92 -4.11
C SER A 234 -9.09 2.57 -3.92
N THR A 235 -10.20 2.36 -4.63
CA THR A 235 -10.90 1.07 -4.72
C THR A 235 -10.17 0.08 -5.63
N ALA A 236 -10.64 -1.17 -5.68
CA ALA A 236 -10.04 -2.21 -6.52
C ALA A 236 -9.95 -1.78 -8.00
N TRP A 237 -8.83 -2.14 -8.65
CA TRP A 237 -8.59 -1.97 -10.07
C TRP A 237 -8.44 -0.52 -10.57
N ASP A 238 -8.22 0.43 -9.65
CA ASP A 238 -8.05 1.85 -9.96
C ASP A 238 -6.56 2.26 -10.11
N GLU A 239 -5.64 1.31 -10.29
CA GLU A 239 -4.19 1.55 -10.39
C GLU A 239 -3.84 2.60 -11.45
N ALA A 240 -4.50 2.56 -12.62
CA ALA A 240 -4.26 3.51 -13.69
C ALA A 240 -4.61 4.96 -13.30
N LYS A 241 -5.72 5.16 -12.56
CA LYS A 241 -6.07 6.48 -12.04
C LYS A 241 -5.09 6.91 -10.95
N LEU A 242 -4.78 6.01 -10.03
CA LEU A 242 -3.90 6.27 -8.90
C LEU A 242 -2.50 6.67 -9.35
N LEU A 243 -1.94 5.95 -10.33
CA LEU A 243 -0.67 6.30 -10.97
C LEU A 243 -0.73 7.66 -11.67
N SER A 244 -1.84 7.97 -12.34
CA SER A 244 -2.02 9.27 -12.99
C SER A 244 -2.05 10.42 -11.96
N TYR A 245 -2.75 10.25 -10.83
CA TYR A 245 -2.79 11.24 -9.74
C TYR A 245 -1.43 11.43 -9.07
N ALA A 246 -0.74 10.31 -8.78
CA ALA A 246 0.62 10.30 -8.24
C ALA A 246 1.59 11.01 -9.17
N TYR A 247 1.51 10.75 -10.48
CA TYR A 247 2.34 11.39 -11.49
C TYR A 247 2.10 12.90 -11.56
N ALA A 248 0.83 13.34 -11.59
CA ALA A 248 0.50 14.76 -11.57
C ALA A 248 1.08 15.49 -10.35
N LEU A 249 1.03 14.88 -9.16
CA LEU A 249 1.67 15.43 -7.96
C LEU A 249 3.20 15.49 -8.11
N GLU A 250 3.83 14.39 -8.52
CA GLU A 250 5.28 14.32 -8.73
C GLU A 250 5.77 15.45 -9.66
N GLN A 251 5.08 15.65 -10.79
CA GLN A 251 5.43 16.70 -11.75
C GLN A 251 5.19 18.11 -11.21
N ALA A 252 4.11 18.33 -10.45
CA ALA A 252 3.83 19.62 -9.82
C ALA A 252 4.92 20.02 -8.79
N LEU A 253 5.42 19.04 -8.01
CA LEU A 253 6.49 19.25 -7.05
C LEU A 253 7.83 19.56 -7.74
N ALA A 254 8.15 18.84 -8.82
CA ALA A 254 9.37 19.08 -9.60
C ALA A 254 9.39 20.49 -10.24
N ALA A 255 8.25 20.94 -10.77
CA ALA A 255 8.10 22.28 -11.32
C ALA A 255 8.31 23.37 -10.24
N SER A 256 7.73 23.18 -9.06
CA SER A 256 7.85 24.11 -7.93
C SER A 256 9.29 24.24 -7.42
N ALA A 257 10.01 23.12 -7.34
CA ALA A 257 11.43 23.11 -6.96
C ALA A 257 12.31 23.86 -7.97
N THR A 258 11.97 23.78 -9.26
CA THR A 258 12.71 24.49 -10.33
C THR A 258 12.50 25.99 -10.27
N LEU A 259 11.27 26.45 -10.03
CA LEU A 259 10.95 27.88 -9.87
C LEU A 259 11.67 28.50 -8.68
N SER A 260 11.71 27.81 -7.54
CA SER A 260 12.44 28.27 -6.34
C SER A 260 13.94 28.47 -6.61
N ARG A 261 14.58 27.62 -7.42
CA ARG A 261 15.99 27.76 -7.80
C ARG A 261 16.25 28.91 -8.77
N SER A 262 15.31 29.19 -9.68
CA SER A 262 15.44 30.28 -10.66
C SER A 262 15.26 31.68 -10.05
N GLY A 263 14.44 31.83 -9.00
CA GLY A 263 14.21 33.10 -8.32
C GLY A 263 15.42 33.65 -7.54
N ILE A 264 16.37 32.79 -7.17
CA ILE A 264 17.60 33.18 -6.44
C ILE A 264 18.64 33.82 -7.40
N SER A 265 18.47 33.68 -8.72
CA SER A 265 19.44 34.13 -9.72
C SER A 265 19.20 35.54 -10.30
N GLN A 266 18.23 36.31 -9.77
CA GLN A 266 17.93 37.68 -10.26
C GLN A 266 18.30 38.82 -9.30
N GLU A 267 18.98 38.56 -8.17
CA GLU A 267 19.52 39.61 -7.30
C GLU A 267 21.06 39.65 -7.34
N GLY A 268 21.63 39.79 -8.54
CA GLY A 268 23.07 39.94 -8.78
C GLY A 268 23.41 41.20 -9.57
#